data_AF-A0A2N3GCQ8-F1
#
_entry.id   AF-A0A2N3GCQ8-F1
#
_cell.length_a   1.000
_cell.length_b   1.000
_cell.length_c   1.000
_cell.angle_alpha   90.00
_cell.angle_beta   90.00
_cell.angle_gamma   90.00
#
_symmetry.space_group_name_H-M   'P 1'
#
loop_
_entity.id
_entity.type
_entity.pdbx_description
1 polymer ?
#
loop_
_entity_poly.entity_id
_entity_poly.type
_entity_poly.pdbx_seq_one_letter_code
_entity_poly.pdbx_strand_id
1 'polypeptide(L)'
;MPVGSGRADPGRFGELAHTDRGRATGARGVQPVADQGLGQVAVVVGALAHRRQPSCVDSVNIGGMLTPSTQYWGTSAMKKALILDGSSAGDATGERVARALASALAARGVEAEVVTLRECRIGACAGDFGCWLKHPGVCMTEDDNRRLTAAVINSDLVAYLGPITFGGWAPQLKRLIDHQIQNISPLFLRVDGETHHRKRYPRYPDLLAVGWQDGPNPGEAATFTRLVARNAINFHASASVAALIDADDHNFATEEWLDALERGERVRVSGSLVPPGVAGVAPERAVLLVGSPRLRSSSSYALGRHLLDRLEAAGIQTSAVMMHPAARSAGRTAALIEQVDAADLVLLAAPLYVDGLPAPALEVMASLQRHSQAHARRKRLAAIVNSGFPEAAQNHTALAIAAHFADRSGWEWAGGLAIGGGEGLIHGVAPSQAGGRARPVVAALDVSAAALADGKAIPAQAVDLAARSVIPAWLYRAVGTLGWRSQARANGAASDLAAQPYLASH
;
A
#
# COMPACT_ATOMS: atom_id res chain seq x y z
N MET A 1 2.59 -54.77 56.13
CA MET A 1 3.14 -55.84 56.99
C MET A 1 3.45 -57.02 56.10
N PRO A 2 4.63 -57.68 56.19
CA PRO A 2 5.94 -57.21 56.73
C PRO A 2 6.62 -56.23 55.72
N VAL A 3 7.70 -55.46 55.94
CA VAL A 3 8.91 -55.49 56.82
C VAL A 3 10.03 -56.41 56.28
N GLY A 4 11.32 -56.01 56.20
CA GLY A 4 11.97 -54.70 56.44
C GLY A 4 13.48 -54.79 56.77
N SER A 5 14.13 -53.63 57.06
CA SER A 5 15.53 -53.41 57.51
C SER A 5 16.70 -53.59 56.50
N GLY A 6 17.81 -52.82 56.56
CA GLY A 6 18.00 -51.50 57.22
C GLY A 6 19.45 -51.01 57.49
N ARG A 7 19.75 -49.74 57.13
CA ARG A 7 20.91 -48.87 57.53
C ARG A 7 22.31 -49.34 57.04
N ALA A 8 23.38 -48.53 56.97
CA ALA A 8 23.79 -47.22 57.54
C ALA A 8 24.83 -46.53 56.58
N ASP A 9 25.38 -45.29 56.65
CA ASP A 9 25.15 -44.01 57.41
C ASP A 9 25.94 -42.83 56.69
N PRO A 10 26.08 -41.57 57.20
CA PRO A 10 26.15 -40.36 56.32
C PRO A 10 27.40 -39.42 56.38
N GLY A 11 27.36 -38.30 55.61
CA GLY A 11 28.27 -37.14 55.72
C GLY A 11 27.73 -35.77 55.22
N ARG A 12 27.53 -34.82 56.15
CA ARG A 12 27.30 -33.33 56.16
C ARG A 12 27.21 -32.53 54.81
N PHE A 13 26.24 -31.61 54.60
CA PHE A 13 25.99 -30.25 55.22
C PHE A 13 27.21 -29.28 55.13
N GLY A 14 27.15 -27.97 54.87
CA GLY A 14 26.09 -26.95 54.57
C GLY A 14 26.75 -25.52 54.54
N GLU A 15 26.17 -24.35 54.21
CA GLU A 15 24.82 -23.97 53.75
C GLU A 15 24.84 -22.64 52.88
N LEU A 16 24.19 -21.51 53.23
CA LEU A 16 24.06 -20.28 52.39
C LEU A 16 24.10 -18.90 53.14
N ALA A 17 24.59 -17.86 52.42
CA ALA A 17 24.17 -16.42 52.39
C ALA A 17 24.49 -15.32 53.47
N HIS A 18 25.09 -14.22 52.97
CA HIS A 18 24.80 -12.76 53.18
C HIS A 18 25.26 -11.88 54.40
N THR A 19 25.74 -10.66 54.05
CA THR A 19 25.84 -9.36 54.81
C THR A 19 26.83 -9.23 55.99
N ASP A 20 27.35 -8.05 56.39
CA ASP A 20 27.68 -6.74 55.74
C ASP A 20 28.59 -5.90 56.71
N ARG A 21 29.36 -4.93 56.19
CA ARG A 21 30.10 -3.80 56.85
C ARG A 21 31.37 -4.06 57.69
N GLY A 22 32.41 -3.24 57.43
CA GLY A 22 33.56 -3.00 58.33
C GLY A 22 34.62 -2.03 57.76
N ARG A 23 34.91 -0.91 58.45
CA ARG A 23 36.00 0.07 58.16
C ARG A 23 37.28 -0.29 58.94
N ALA A 24 38.51 0.13 58.60
CA ALA A 24 39.13 0.61 57.34
C ALA A 24 40.67 0.29 57.37
N THR A 25 41.73 1.15 57.30
CA THR A 25 41.99 2.61 57.30
C THR A 25 43.39 2.95 56.69
N GLY A 26 43.47 3.86 55.70
CA GLY A 26 44.72 4.56 55.29
C GLY A 26 45.73 3.79 54.40
N ALA A 27 46.71 4.44 53.73
CA ALA A 27 46.92 5.87 53.44
C ALA A 27 47.97 6.09 52.31
N ARG A 28 47.89 7.23 51.60
CA ARG A 28 48.81 7.72 50.51
C ARG A 28 48.77 6.88 49.21
N GLY A 29 48.94 7.42 47.99
CA GLY A 29 48.96 8.82 47.54
C GLY A 29 50.05 9.11 46.50
N VAL A 30 49.67 9.49 45.27
CA VAL A 30 50.48 10.17 44.22
C VAL A 30 49.53 10.62 43.08
N GLN A 31 49.86 11.69 42.34
CA GLN A 31 49.09 12.20 41.18
C GLN A 31 49.83 11.93 39.84
N PRO A 32 49.18 12.08 38.67
CA PRO A 32 49.65 11.46 37.43
C PRO A 32 50.76 12.23 36.71
N VAL A 33 51.49 11.49 35.86
CA VAL A 33 52.31 12.03 34.77
C VAL A 33 51.61 11.70 33.45
N ALA A 34 51.55 12.66 32.54
CA ALA A 34 51.05 12.46 31.19
C ALA A 34 52.22 12.29 30.21
N ASP A 35 52.03 11.52 29.14
CA ASP A 35 52.81 11.69 27.91
C ASP A 35 52.00 11.36 26.65
N GLN A 36 52.58 11.72 25.51
CA GLN A 36 52.06 11.71 24.15
C GLN A 36 52.06 10.28 23.55
N GLY A 37 51.34 9.94 22.48
CA GLY A 37 50.44 10.72 21.62
C GLY A 37 50.59 10.26 20.16
N LEU A 38 49.49 9.92 19.46
CA LEU A 38 49.56 9.41 18.08
C LEU A 38 48.48 9.96 17.14
N GLY A 39 48.97 10.48 16.01
CA GLY A 39 48.33 10.81 14.74
C GLY A 39 46.80 10.73 14.57
N GLN A 40 46.19 11.89 14.32
CA GLN A 40 44.91 11.94 13.60
C GLN A 40 45.11 11.52 12.14
N VAL A 41 44.44 10.44 11.70
CA VAL A 41 44.30 10.13 10.27
C VAL A 41 43.08 10.88 9.74
N ALA A 42 43.32 11.91 8.93
CA ALA A 42 42.26 12.67 8.29
C ALA A 42 41.58 11.83 7.19
N VAL A 43 40.39 11.29 7.48
CA VAL A 43 39.57 10.61 6.48
C VAL A 43 38.99 11.65 5.51
N VAL A 44 39.56 11.74 4.31
CA VAL A 44 39.03 12.57 3.23
C VAL A 44 37.71 11.99 2.75
N VAL A 45 36.60 12.50 3.27
CA VAL A 45 35.26 12.20 2.76
C VAL A 45 35.11 12.88 1.40
N GLY A 46 35.48 12.16 0.34
CA GLY A 46 35.29 12.60 -1.03
C GLY A 46 33.82 12.84 -1.32
N ALA A 47 33.42 14.11 -1.39
CA ALA A 47 32.05 14.50 -1.68
C ALA A 47 31.69 14.16 -3.13
N LEU A 48 31.22 12.94 -3.37
CA LEU A 48 30.56 12.54 -4.60
C LEU A 48 29.30 13.40 -4.76
N ALA A 49 29.43 14.47 -5.54
CA ALA A 49 28.33 15.34 -5.92
C ALA A 49 27.35 14.54 -6.79
N HIS A 50 26.39 13.88 -6.15
CA HIS A 50 25.19 13.37 -6.82
C HIS A 50 24.58 14.50 -7.62
N ARG A 51 24.71 14.45 -8.95
CA ARG A 51 23.95 15.34 -9.84
C ARG A 51 22.48 15.13 -9.50
N ARG A 52 21.85 16.13 -8.89
CA ARG A 52 20.40 16.11 -8.65
C ARG A 52 19.73 15.99 -10.01
N GLN A 53 18.98 14.92 -10.21
CA GLN A 53 18.02 14.88 -11.31
C GLN A 53 17.02 16.04 -11.08
N PRO A 54 16.68 16.83 -12.12
CA PRO A 54 15.66 17.87 -11.99
C PRO A 54 14.31 17.22 -11.62
N SER A 55 13.42 17.96 -10.95
CA SER A 55 12.02 17.53 -10.85
C SER A 55 11.29 17.74 -12.17
N CYS A 56 10.27 16.92 -12.42
CA CYS A 56 9.26 17.20 -13.45
C CYS A 56 8.58 18.57 -13.25
N VAL A 57 8.62 19.12 -12.02
CA VAL A 57 8.07 20.44 -11.68
C VAL A 57 9.01 21.60 -12.00
N ASP A 58 10.30 21.33 -12.25
CA ASP A 58 11.30 22.33 -12.66
C ASP A 58 11.33 22.49 -14.21
N SER A 59 10.76 21.54 -14.95
CA SER A 59 10.89 21.40 -16.41
C SER A 59 9.68 21.89 -17.23
N VAL A 60 8.63 22.42 -16.59
CA VAL A 60 7.45 22.95 -17.30
C VAL A 60 7.76 24.32 -17.90
N ASN A 61 8.40 24.34 -19.07
CA ASN A 61 8.61 25.54 -19.88
C ASN A 61 8.32 25.24 -21.36
N ILE A 62 7.04 25.28 -21.74
CA ILE A 62 6.60 25.16 -23.13
C ILE A 62 6.32 26.57 -23.66
N GLY A 63 7.35 27.19 -24.24
CA GLY A 63 7.28 28.53 -24.82
C GLY A 63 6.46 28.59 -26.12
N GLY A 64 5.14 28.45 -26.03
CA GLY A 64 4.20 28.75 -27.12
C GLY A 64 3.72 30.21 -27.04
N MET A 65 4.02 31.02 -28.06
CA MET A 65 3.58 32.42 -28.10
C MET A 65 2.06 32.52 -28.27
N LEU A 66 1.39 33.20 -27.34
CA LEU A 66 0.10 33.84 -27.58
C LEU A 66 0.32 35.36 -27.66
N THR A 67 -0.15 35.96 -28.75
CA THR A 67 -0.13 37.42 -28.93
C THR A 67 -1.22 38.06 -28.06
N PRO A 68 -0.99 39.28 -27.53
CA PRO A 68 -1.96 39.95 -26.65
C PRO A 68 -3.14 40.52 -27.45
N SER A 69 -4.19 39.71 -27.65
CA SER A 69 -5.51 40.21 -28.08
C SER A 69 -6.29 40.77 -26.89
N THR A 70 -6.69 42.04 -26.99
CA THR A 70 -7.38 42.79 -25.93
C THR A 70 -8.85 42.41 -25.78
N GLN A 71 -9.38 42.48 -24.54
CA GLN A 71 -10.80 42.24 -24.16
C GLN A 71 -11.23 40.75 -24.27
N TYR A 72 -12.06 40.16 -23.40
CA TYR A 72 -13.08 40.69 -22.46
C TYR A 72 -13.03 39.99 -21.08
N TRP A 73 -13.43 40.68 -20.01
CA TRP A 73 -13.61 40.10 -18.68
C TRP A 73 -15.01 39.49 -18.52
N GLY A 74 -15.19 38.24 -18.97
CA GLY A 74 -16.41 37.45 -18.76
C GLY A 74 -16.32 36.56 -17.50
N THR A 75 -17.40 36.49 -16.71
CA THR A 75 -17.40 35.80 -15.41
C THR A 75 -17.65 34.29 -15.51
N SER A 76 -16.64 33.55 -15.98
CA SER A 76 -16.44 32.14 -15.63
C SER A 76 -14.94 31.90 -15.46
N ALA A 77 -14.54 31.21 -14.39
CA ALA A 77 -13.19 30.66 -14.34
C ALA A 77 -13.04 29.63 -15.48
N MET A 78 -11.86 29.57 -16.11
CA MET A 78 -11.55 28.48 -17.03
C MET A 78 -11.45 27.18 -16.24
N LYS A 79 -12.09 26.11 -16.73
CA LYS A 79 -11.96 24.78 -16.13
C LYS A 79 -10.51 24.32 -16.23
N LYS A 80 -10.04 23.59 -15.21
CA LYS A 80 -8.69 23.01 -15.19
C LYS A 80 -8.72 21.48 -15.17
N ALA A 81 -7.85 20.87 -15.96
CA ALA A 81 -7.62 19.43 -16.01
C ALA A 81 -6.16 19.09 -15.70
N LEU A 82 -5.93 18.00 -14.97
CA LEU A 82 -4.61 17.48 -14.69
C LEU A 82 -4.48 16.05 -15.23
N ILE A 83 -3.65 15.86 -16.25
CA ILE A 83 -3.35 14.59 -16.89
C ILE A 83 -2.06 14.03 -16.29
N LEU A 84 -2.17 12.87 -15.66
CA LEU A 84 -1.07 12.21 -14.95
C LEU A 84 -0.70 10.92 -15.69
N ASP A 85 0.44 10.95 -16.40
CA ASP A 85 0.91 9.81 -17.17
C ASP A 85 1.80 8.88 -16.34
N GLY A 86 1.28 7.68 -16.06
CA GLY A 86 1.94 6.58 -15.38
C GLY A 86 2.72 5.62 -16.28
N SER A 87 2.87 5.93 -17.58
CA SER A 87 3.62 5.13 -18.54
C SER A 87 5.06 4.85 -18.09
N SER A 88 5.59 3.72 -18.57
CA SER A 88 7.01 3.39 -18.40
C SER A 88 7.89 4.07 -19.46
N ALA A 89 9.20 4.13 -19.26
CA ALA A 89 10.10 4.66 -20.27
C ALA A 89 10.11 3.73 -21.52
N GLY A 90 9.71 4.27 -22.67
CA GLY A 90 9.53 3.52 -23.92
C GLY A 90 8.08 3.12 -24.23
N ASP A 91 7.16 3.24 -23.26
CA ASP A 91 5.72 3.11 -23.49
C ASP A 91 5.21 4.39 -24.15
N ALA A 92 5.08 4.35 -25.47
CA ALA A 92 4.59 5.48 -26.27
C ALA A 92 3.08 5.71 -26.13
N THR A 93 2.31 4.77 -25.55
CA THR A 93 0.84 4.81 -25.54
C THR A 93 0.33 5.86 -24.56
N GLY A 94 0.94 5.98 -23.38
CA GLY A 94 0.63 7.09 -22.46
C GLY A 94 0.78 8.47 -23.10
N GLU A 95 1.84 8.66 -23.90
CA GLU A 95 2.03 9.92 -24.62
C GLU A 95 1.04 10.13 -25.79
N ARG A 96 0.65 9.07 -26.52
CA ARG A 96 -0.39 9.16 -27.56
C ARG A 96 -1.71 9.60 -26.93
N VAL A 97 -2.13 8.95 -25.85
CA VAL A 97 -3.36 9.24 -25.12
C VAL A 97 -3.33 10.64 -24.50
N ALA A 98 -2.24 11.01 -23.83
CA ALA A 98 -2.10 12.32 -23.20
C ALA A 98 -2.21 13.48 -24.21
N ARG A 99 -1.57 13.36 -25.39
CA ARG A 99 -1.66 14.35 -26.47
C ARG A 99 -3.08 14.46 -27.04
N ALA A 100 -3.75 13.34 -27.30
CA ALA A 100 -5.13 13.33 -27.79
C ALA A 100 -6.11 13.96 -26.78
N LEU A 101 -6.02 13.55 -25.51
CA LEU A 101 -6.88 14.05 -24.44
C LEU A 101 -6.65 15.55 -24.17
N ALA A 102 -5.40 16.02 -24.18
CA ALA A 102 -5.10 17.45 -24.05
C ALA A 102 -5.66 18.27 -25.22
N SER A 103 -5.62 17.73 -26.45
CA SER A 103 -6.21 18.39 -27.63
C SER A 103 -7.75 18.47 -27.55
N ALA A 104 -8.41 17.40 -27.10
CA ALA A 104 -9.86 17.37 -26.87
C ALA A 104 -10.30 18.36 -25.79
N LEU A 105 -9.56 18.41 -24.67
CA LEU A 105 -9.80 19.37 -23.59
C LEU A 105 -9.59 20.82 -24.04
N ALA A 106 -8.54 21.10 -24.80
CA ALA A 106 -8.30 22.43 -25.38
C ALA A 106 -9.41 22.86 -26.35
N ALA A 107 -9.94 21.95 -27.17
CA ALA A 107 -11.09 22.21 -28.05
C ALA A 107 -12.38 22.56 -27.27
N ARG A 108 -12.51 22.08 -26.03
CA ARG A 108 -13.59 22.41 -25.08
C ARG A 108 -13.29 23.63 -24.19
N GLY A 109 -12.17 24.33 -24.40
CA GLY A 109 -11.77 25.48 -23.60
C GLY A 109 -11.30 25.14 -22.17
N VAL A 110 -10.83 23.92 -21.95
CA VAL A 110 -10.30 23.44 -20.66
C VAL A 110 -8.77 23.53 -20.67
N GLU A 111 -8.19 24.17 -19.66
CA GLU A 111 -6.74 24.26 -19.48
C GLU A 111 -6.20 22.92 -18.93
N ALA A 112 -5.31 22.25 -19.66
CA ALA A 112 -4.80 20.93 -19.30
C ALA A 112 -3.29 20.96 -18.97
N GLU A 113 -2.92 20.62 -17.72
CA GLU A 113 -1.54 20.30 -17.35
C GLU A 113 -1.27 18.81 -17.62
N VAL A 114 -0.19 18.48 -18.33
CA VAL A 114 0.28 17.10 -18.53
C VAL A 114 1.54 16.87 -17.71
N VAL A 115 1.56 15.80 -16.90
CA VAL A 115 2.70 15.43 -16.05
C VAL A 115 3.10 13.97 -16.28
N THR A 116 4.31 13.76 -16.82
CA THR A 116 4.93 12.44 -16.94
C THR A 116 5.49 11.98 -15.59
N LEU A 117 4.80 11.06 -14.91
CA LEU A 117 5.14 10.69 -13.53
C LEU A 117 6.49 9.96 -13.41
N ARG A 118 7.00 9.38 -14.50
CA ARG A 118 8.36 8.76 -14.58
C ARG A 118 9.50 9.77 -14.44
N GLU A 119 9.23 11.06 -14.73
CA GLU A 119 10.19 12.17 -14.61
C GLU A 119 10.09 12.87 -13.24
N CYS A 120 9.08 12.52 -12.43
CA CYS A 120 8.86 13.12 -11.11
C CYS A 120 9.60 12.37 -9.99
N ARG A 121 10.15 13.13 -9.05
CA ARG A 121 10.75 12.62 -7.81
C ARG A 121 9.62 12.33 -6.81
N ILE A 122 9.07 11.11 -6.85
CA ILE A 122 7.99 10.64 -5.98
C ILE A 122 8.43 9.37 -5.25
N GLY A 123 8.74 9.48 -3.96
CA GLY A 123 9.03 8.36 -3.09
C GLY A 123 7.78 7.52 -2.79
N ALA A 124 7.96 6.29 -2.29
CA ALA A 124 6.84 5.46 -1.85
C ALA A 124 6.26 5.95 -0.52
N CYS A 125 4.92 5.99 -0.41
CA CYS A 125 4.21 6.39 0.80
C CYS A 125 4.60 5.53 2.01
N ALA A 126 5.00 6.18 3.11
CA ALA A 126 5.54 5.50 4.29
C ALA A 126 4.48 4.84 5.20
N GLY A 127 3.20 5.16 5.03
CA GLY A 127 2.13 4.64 5.88
C GLY A 127 2.17 5.14 7.33
N ASP A 128 2.74 6.32 7.57
CA ASP A 128 2.96 6.92 8.89
C ASP A 128 1.77 7.73 9.43
N PHE A 129 0.79 8.02 8.58
CA PHE A 129 -0.35 8.92 8.83
C PHE A 129 0.05 10.34 9.30
N GLY A 130 1.28 10.78 9.05
CA GLY A 130 1.76 12.12 9.44
C GLY A 130 0.99 13.24 8.74
N CYS A 131 0.53 13.00 7.50
CA CYS A 131 -0.37 13.86 6.74
C CYS A 131 -1.81 13.98 7.30
N TRP A 132 -2.12 13.24 8.37
CA TRP A 132 -3.36 13.35 9.14
C TRP A 132 -3.12 13.75 10.59
N LEU A 133 -1.98 13.36 11.17
CA LEU A 133 -1.70 13.46 12.60
C LEU A 133 -0.70 14.56 12.99
N LYS A 134 0.19 14.99 12.08
CA LYS A 134 1.27 15.95 12.35
C LYS A 134 1.17 17.21 11.50
N HIS A 135 0.93 17.04 10.21
CA HIS A 135 0.71 18.12 9.25
C HIS A 135 -0.57 17.80 8.45
N PRO A 136 -1.77 18.05 9.02
CA PRO A 136 -3.02 17.62 8.39
C PRO A 136 -3.21 18.24 7.00
N GLY A 137 -3.25 17.39 5.98
CA GLY A 137 -3.36 17.78 4.58
C GLY A 137 -2.05 17.91 3.81
N VAL A 138 -0.88 17.67 4.43
CA VAL A 138 0.44 17.74 3.77
C VAL A 138 1.29 16.50 4.09
N CYS A 139 1.87 15.87 3.07
CA CYS A 139 2.75 14.70 3.25
C CYS A 139 4.02 15.02 4.03
N MET A 140 4.45 14.10 4.90
CA MET A 140 5.74 14.18 5.59
C MET A 140 6.93 14.13 4.61
N THR A 141 6.76 13.49 3.45
CA THR A 141 7.78 13.41 2.40
C THR A 141 7.80 14.68 1.57
N GLU A 142 8.96 15.35 1.55
CA GLU A 142 9.19 16.62 0.85
C GLU A 142 9.66 16.36 -0.59
N ASP A 143 8.76 15.86 -1.43
CA ASP A 143 9.03 15.57 -2.84
C ASP A 143 7.86 16.01 -3.76
N ASP A 144 7.91 15.68 -5.06
CA ASP A 144 6.96 16.16 -6.06
C ASP A 144 5.50 15.76 -5.76
N ASN A 145 5.26 14.75 -4.88
CA ASN A 145 3.92 14.40 -4.43
C ASN A 145 3.15 15.63 -3.91
N ARG A 146 3.80 16.52 -3.14
CA ARG A 146 3.13 17.68 -2.51
C ARG A 146 2.54 18.64 -3.55
N ARG A 147 3.27 18.94 -4.63
CA ARG A 147 2.75 19.80 -5.71
C ARG A 147 1.61 19.07 -6.43
N LEU A 148 1.81 17.81 -6.77
CA LEU A 148 0.87 17.06 -7.60
C LEU A 148 -0.45 16.78 -6.86
N THR A 149 -0.41 16.43 -5.56
CA THR A 149 -1.63 16.30 -4.75
C THR A 149 -2.35 17.63 -4.53
N ALA A 150 -1.63 18.76 -4.50
CA ALA A 150 -2.24 20.08 -4.50
C ALA A 150 -2.91 20.42 -5.85
N ALA A 151 -2.25 20.12 -6.97
CA ALA A 151 -2.77 20.32 -8.31
C ALA A 151 -4.06 19.51 -8.56
N VAL A 152 -4.11 18.25 -8.09
CA VAL A 152 -5.34 17.42 -8.11
C VAL A 152 -6.53 18.13 -7.45
N ILE A 153 -6.32 18.85 -6.34
CA ILE A 153 -7.40 19.55 -5.61
C ILE A 153 -7.78 20.92 -6.22
N ASN A 154 -6.90 21.49 -7.04
CA ASN A 154 -7.17 22.73 -7.78
C ASN A 154 -7.54 22.49 -9.26
N SER A 155 -7.89 21.24 -9.59
CA SER A 155 -8.43 20.84 -10.90
C SER A 155 -9.92 20.50 -10.79
N ASP A 156 -10.66 20.69 -11.87
CA ASP A 156 -12.05 20.24 -12.01
C ASP A 156 -12.12 18.81 -12.58
N LEU A 157 -11.11 18.39 -13.35
CA LEU A 157 -10.92 17.04 -13.87
C LEU A 157 -9.52 16.53 -13.52
N VAL A 158 -9.40 15.26 -13.14
CA VAL A 158 -8.12 14.55 -13.10
C VAL A 158 -8.19 13.31 -13.99
N ALA A 159 -7.17 13.13 -14.84
CA ALA A 159 -7.04 12.00 -15.74
C ALA A 159 -5.84 11.14 -15.34
N TYR A 160 -6.11 9.90 -14.95
CA TYR A 160 -5.09 8.90 -14.59
C TYR A 160 -4.84 7.98 -15.78
N LEU A 161 -3.64 8.05 -16.36
CA LEU A 161 -3.22 7.23 -17.49
C LEU A 161 -2.19 6.19 -17.03
N GLY A 162 -2.28 4.95 -17.50
CA GLY A 162 -1.20 3.97 -17.33
C GLY A 162 -1.55 2.54 -17.80
N PRO A 163 -0.56 1.68 -18.06
CA PRO A 163 -0.80 0.28 -18.38
C PRO A 163 -1.45 -0.46 -17.19
N ILE A 164 -2.45 -1.29 -17.49
CA ILE A 164 -3.15 -2.08 -16.46
C ILE A 164 -2.22 -3.18 -15.96
N THR A 165 -1.93 -3.14 -14.66
CA THR A 165 -1.01 -4.06 -13.97
C THR A 165 -1.81 -4.98 -13.07
N PHE A 166 -2.11 -6.19 -13.55
CA PHE A 166 -2.90 -7.20 -12.83
C PHE A 166 -4.32 -6.71 -12.50
N GLY A 167 -4.97 -5.98 -13.42
CA GLY A 167 -6.25 -5.32 -13.18
C GLY A 167 -6.16 -4.11 -12.23
N GLY A 168 -4.95 -3.68 -11.87
CA GLY A 168 -4.67 -2.51 -11.04
C GLY A 168 -3.90 -1.41 -11.77
N TRP A 169 -3.62 -0.32 -11.05
CA TRP A 169 -2.79 0.78 -11.55
C TRP A 169 -1.33 0.36 -11.79
N ALA A 170 -0.72 0.89 -12.86
CA ALA A 170 0.73 0.88 -13.05
C ALA A 170 1.46 1.36 -11.78
N PRO A 171 2.57 0.73 -11.35
CA PRO A 171 3.18 1.06 -10.07
C PRO A 171 3.66 2.51 -9.97
N GLN A 172 4.10 3.12 -11.07
CA GLN A 172 4.56 4.52 -11.10
C GLN A 172 3.44 5.51 -10.76
N LEU A 173 2.28 5.38 -11.40
CA LEU A 173 1.07 6.12 -11.04
C LEU A 173 0.61 5.81 -9.61
N LYS A 174 0.69 4.53 -9.21
CA LYS A 174 0.28 4.11 -7.87
C LYS A 174 1.11 4.75 -6.76
N ARG A 175 2.38 5.12 -6.99
CA ARG A 175 3.18 5.90 -6.02
C ARG A 175 2.49 7.20 -5.63
N LEU A 176 1.99 7.95 -6.61
CA LEU A 176 1.33 9.24 -6.39
C LEU A 176 -0.06 9.05 -5.78
N ILE A 177 -0.84 8.08 -6.28
CA ILE A 177 -2.16 7.75 -5.72
C ILE A 177 -2.04 7.37 -4.23
N ASP A 178 -1.01 6.63 -3.83
CA ASP A 178 -0.76 6.28 -2.41
C ASP A 178 -0.47 7.49 -1.50
N HIS A 179 -0.05 8.63 -2.06
CA HIS A 179 0.12 9.90 -1.32
C HIS A 179 -1.17 10.74 -1.25
N GLN A 180 -2.16 10.52 -2.12
CA GLN A 180 -3.40 11.31 -2.15
C GLN A 180 -4.27 11.13 -0.90
N ILE A 181 -3.93 10.21 0.01
CA ILE A 181 -4.55 10.10 1.34
C ILE A 181 -4.45 11.41 2.16
N GLN A 182 -3.47 12.28 1.88
CA GLN A 182 -3.40 13.62 2.47
C GLN A 182 -4.59 14.51 2.07
N ASN A 183 -5.14 14.31 0.86
CA ASN A 183 -6.24 15.09 0.31
C ASN A 183 -7.61 14.77 0.92
N ILE A 184 -7.70 13.81 1.84
CA ILE A 184 -8.92 13.43 2.56
C ILE A 184 -8.74 13.54 4.08
N SER A 185 -9.85 13.52 4.81
CA SER A 185 -9.87 13.63 6.26
C SER A 185 -9.72 12.25 6.92
N PRO A 186 -8.95 12.10 8.02
CA PRO A 186 -8.93 10.85 8.80
C PRO A 186 -10.29 10.46 9.37
N LEU A 187 -11.23 11.41 9.50
CA LEU A 187 -12.53 11.18 10.11
C LEU A 187 -13.50 10.44 9.15
N PHE A 188 -14.38 9.60 9.70
CA PHE A 188 -15.25 8.72 8.92
C PHE A 188 -16.66 9.27 8.66
N LEU A 189 -17.26 8.88 7.54
CA LEU A 189 -18.70 8.90 7.28
C LEU A 189 -19.21 7.51 6.83
N ARG A 190 -20.49 7.43 6.45
CA ARG A 190 -21.08 6.29 5.75
C ARG A 190 -21.42 6.70 4.31
N VAL A 191 -21.07 5.86 3.33
CA VAL A 191 -21.52 5.97 1.93
C VAL A 191 -22.11 4.62 1.54
N ASP A 192 -23.33 4.61 1.00
CA ASP A 192 -24.06 3.44 0.43
C ASP A 192 -24.12 2.15 1.29
N GLY A 193 -23.78 2.24 2.59
CA GLY A 193 -23.70 1.12 3.50
C GLY A 193 -22.39 1.13 4.29
N GLU A 194 -21.29 1.33 3.58
CA GLU A 194 -19.89 1.15 3.99
C GLU A 194 -19.30 2.38 4.70
N THR A 195 -18.13 2.20 5.31
CA THR A 195 -17.35 3.24 5.98
C THR A 195 -16.32 3.85 5.03
N HIS A 196 -16.34 5.17 4.89
CA HIS A 196 -15.37 5.91 4.07
C HIS A 196 -14.82 7.13 4.83
N HIS A 197 -13.70 7.68 4.36
CA HIS A 197 -13.12 8.92 4.86
C HIS A 197 -13.92 10.14 4.38
N ARG A 198 -13.89 11.24 5.15
CA ARG A 198 -14.59 12.49 4.79
C ARG A 198 -13.78 13.34 3.84
N LYS A 199 -14.51 14.14 3.04
CA LYS A 199 -13.99 15.34 2.39
C LYS A 199 -13.14 16.16 3.38
N ARG A 200 -11.89 16.44 3.00
CA ARG A 200 -11.09 17.55 3.54
C ARG A 200 -11.50 18.86 2.86
N TYR A 201 -11.61 18.84 1.53
CA TYR A 201 -11.87 20.01 0.69
C TYR A 201 -13.37 20.13 0.31
N PRO A 202 -13.89 21.33 -0.03
CA PRO A 202 -15.28 21.48 -0.47
C PRO A 202 -15.55 20.81 -1.83
N ARG A 203 -14.63 21.04 -2.78
CA ARG A 203 -14.64 20.45 -4.13
C ARG A 203 -13.52 19.42 -4.28
N TYR A 204 -13.72 18.51 -5.24
CA TYR A 204 -12.81 17.47 -5.70
C TYR A 204 -13.00 17.35 -7.21
N PRO A 205 -11.98 16.96 -7.98
CA PRO A 205 -12.12 16.76 -9.42
C PRO A 205 -12.99 15.54 -9.73
N ASP A 206 -13.58 15.55 -10.92
CA ASP A 206 -14.12 14.34 -11.54
C ASP A 206 -12.97 13.45 -12.06
N LEU A 207 -13.21 12.15 -12.21
CA LEU A 207 -12.16 11.15 -12.45
C LEU A 207 -12.28 10.48 -13.83
N LEU A 208 -11.36 10.81 -14.74
CA LEU A 208 -11.07 9.99 -15.90
C LEU A 208 -9.96 8.99 -15.57
N ALA A 209 -10.17 7.73 -15.92
CA ALA A 209 -9.15 6.69 -15.90
C ALA A 209 -9.01 6.10 -17.29
N VAL A 210 -7.79 6.04 -17.83
CA VAL A 210 -7.50 5.37 -19.10
C VAL A 210 -6.45 4.30 -18.86
N GLY A 211 -6.86 3.04 -18.99
CA GLY A 211 -5.98 1.87 -18.85
C GLY A 211 -5.77 1.17 -20.19
N TRP A 212 -4.53 0.81 -20.51
CA TRP A 212 -4.20 0.00 -21.69
C TRP A 212 -3.69 -1.40 -21.34
N GLN A 213 -3.86 -2.34 -22.28
CA GLN A 213 -3.43 -3.73 -22.19
C GLN A 213 -2.84 -4.21 -23.52
N ASP A 214 -1.89 -5.14 -23.44
CA ASP A 214 -1.34 -5.86 -24.60
C ASP A 214 -2.34 -6.93 -25.06
N GLY A 215 -3.42 -6.51 -25.72
CA GLY A 215 -4.56 -7.34 -26.08
C GLY A 215 -5.63 -7.49 -24.97
N PRO A 216 -6.85 -8.00 -25.30
CA PRO A 216 -7.98 -7.98 -24.38
C PRO A 216 -7.86 -8.95 -23.20
N ASN A 217 -7.89 -8.45 -21.96
CA ASN A 217 -8.09 -9.28 -20.75
C ASN A 217 -9.34 -8.80 -19.96
N PRO A 218 -10.53 -9.41 -20.19
CA PRO A 218 -11.77 -9.03 -19.52
C PRO A 218 -11.76 -9.13 -17.99
N GLY A 219 -10.96 -10.03 -17.41
CA GLY A 219 -10.89 -10.22 -15.96
C GLY A 219 -10.12 -9.09 -15.27
N GLU A 220 -8.97 -8.72 -15.83
CA GLU A 220 -8.22 -7.54 -15.40
C GLU A 220 -9.00 -6.25 -15.68
N ALA A 221 -9.61 -6.12 -16.86
CA ALA A 221 -10.45 -4.98 -17.23
C ALA A 221 -11.59 -4.75 -16.22
N ALA A 222 -12.38 -5.77 -15.87
CA ALA A 222 -13.44 -5.66 -14.87
C ALA A 222 -12.89 -5.24 -13.48
N THR A 223 -11.68 -5.66 -13.14
CA THR A 223 -11.01 -5.30 -11.89
C THR A 223 -10.53 -3.86 -11.89
N PHE A 224 -10.03 -3.37 -13.03
CA PHE A 224 -9.67 -1.97 -13.24
C PHE A 224 -10.89 -1.06 -13.20
N THR A 225 -11.97 -1.38 -13.93
CA THR A 225 -13.26 -0.67 -13.85
C THR A 225 -13.78 -0.60 -12.41
N ARG A 226 -13.63 -1.67 -11.62
CA ARG A 226 -13.91 -1.64 -10.19
C ARG A 226 -12.99 -0.71 -9.41
N LEU A 227 -11.67 -0.77 -9.63
CA LEU A 227 -10.70 0.08 -8.94
C LEU A 227 -11.01 1.56 -9.14
N VAL A 228 -11.33 1.97 -10.38
CA VAL A 228 -11.76 3.33 -10.71
C VAL A 228 -13.04 3.71 -9.97
N ALA A 229 -14.06 2.84 -9.95
CA ALA A 229 -15.30 3.08 -9.20
C ALA A 229 -15.08 3.27 -7.69
N ARG A 230 -14.16 2.49 -7.08
CA ARG A 230 -13.81 2.63 -5.65
C ARG A 230 -13.01 3.90 -5.37
N ASN A 231 -12.01 4.20 -6.22
CA ASN A 231 -11.22 5.41 -6.12
C ASN A 231 -12.09 6.68 -6.28
N ALA A 232 -13.09 6.68 -7.18
CA ALA A 232 -14.06 7.76 -7.32
C ALA A 232 -14.85 8.03 -6.03
N ILE A 233 -15.27 6.99 -5.30
CA ILE A 233 -15.94 7.13 -3.99
C ILE A 233 -14.98 7.69 -2.94
N ASN A 234 -13.77 7.14 -2.85
CA ASN A 234 -12.77 7.51 -1.85
C ASN A 234 -12.15 8.90 -2.07
N PHE A 235 -12.08 9.39 -3.31
CA PHE A 235 -11.66 10.75 -3.66
C PHE A 235 -12.83 11.69 -3.98
N HIS A 236 -14.08 11.25 -3.79
CA HIS A 236 -15.29 12.06 -3.86
C HIS A 236 -15.56 12.76 -5.20
N ALA A 237 -15.14 12.13 -6.30
CA ALA A 237 -15.49 12.54 -7.66
C ALA A 237 -17.01 12.49 -7.88
N SER A 238 -17.56 13.45 -8.63
CA SER A 238 -19.01 13.55 -8.89
C SER A 238 -19.39 12.76 -10.14
N ALA A 239 -18.53 12.80 -11.15
CA ALA A 239 -18.52 11.95 -12.33
C ALA A 239 -17.26 11.06 -12.36
N SER A 240 -17.34 9.89 -12.99
CA SER A 240 -16.19 9.04 -13.25
C SER A 240 -16.36 8.13 -14.47
N VAL A 241 -15.27 7.99 -15.23
CA VAL A 241 -15.19 7.14 -16.44
C VAL A 241 -13.95 6.24 -16.35
N ALA A 242 -14.11 4.97 -16.71
CA ALA A 242 -13.04 3.99 -16.85
C ALA A 242 -12.94 3.58 -18.33
N ALA A 243 -12.10 4.29 -19.07
CA ALA A 243 -11.73 3.94 -20.44
C ALA A 243 -10.72 2.78 -20.44
N LEU A 244 -10.93 1.87 -21.39
CA LEU A 244 -10.10 0.69 -21.64
C LEU A 244 -9.73 0.74 -23.13
N ILE A 245 -8.44 0.66 -23.44
CA ILE A 245 -7.93 0.67 -24.82
C ILE A 245 -6.91 -0.45 -25.02
N ASP A 246 -6.65 -0.81 -26.28
CA ASP A 246 -5.51 -1.66 -26.61
C ASP A 246 -4.21 -0.82 -26.60
N ALA A 247 -3.09 -1.43 -26.24
CA ALA A 247 -1.78 -0.78 -26.25
C ALA A 247 -1.36 -0.32 -27.66
N ASP A 248 -1.81 -1.00 -28.71
CA ASP A 248 -1.56 -0.65 -30.11
C ASP A 248 -2.63 0.28 -30.73
N ASP A 249 -3.61 0.77 -29.95
CA ASP A 249 -4.65 1.67 -30.48
C ASP A 249 -4.11 3.09 -30.78
N HIS A 250 -4.71 3.73 -31.78
CA HIS A 250 -4.43 5.08 -32.23
C HIS A 250 -5.68 5.98 -32.31
N ASN A 251 -6.89 5.41 -32.20
CA ASN A 251 -8.17 6.09 -32.45
C ASN A 251 -8.99 6.24 -31.16
N PHE A 252 -8.44 6.95 -30.18
CA PHE A 252 -9.05 7.09 -28.85
C PHE A 252 -10.37 7.88 -28.87
N ALA A 253 -11.40 7.35 -28.20
CA ALA A 253 -12.72 7.98 -28.09
C ALA A 253 -12.77 9.13 -27.05
N THR A 254 -11.82 10.07 -27.11
CA THR A 254 -11.67 11.14 -26.10
C THR A 254 -12.91 12.00 -25.92
N GLU A 255 -13.62 12.32 -27.00
CA GLU A 255 -14.86 13.09 -26.93
C GLU A 255 -15.97 12.34 -26.19
N GLU A 256 -16.11 11.02 -26.41
CA GLU A 256 -17.11 10.19 -25.72
C GLU A 256 -16.84 10.12 -24.21
N TRP A 257 -15.56 9.99 -23.82
CA TRP A 257 -15.15 9.96 -22.42
C TRP A 257 -15.42 11.29 -21.72
N LEU A 258 -15.17 12.41 -22.40
CA LEU A 258 -15.44 13.75 -21.87
C LEU A 258 -16.95 14.05 -21.82
N ASP A 259 -17.73 13.64 -22.82
CA ASP A 259 -19.19 13.77 -22.80
C ASP A 259 -19.84 12.96 -21.67
N ALA A 260 -19.33 11.76 -21.38
CA ALA A 260 -19.80 10.95 -20.26
C ALA A 260 -19.56 11.63 -18.91
N LEU A 261 -18.41 12.30 -18.73
CA LEU A 261 -18.12 13.10 -17.55
C LEU A 261 -19.04 14.32 -17.45
N GLU A 262 -19.27 15.04 -18.56
CA GLU A 262 -20.19 16.19 -18.61
C GLU A 262 -21.65 15.80 -18.37
N ARG A 263 -22.06 14.57 -18.74
CA ARG A 263 -23.37 13.98 -18.37
C ARG A 263 -23.47 13.57 -16.89
N GLY A 264 -22.39 13.64 -16.11
CA GLY A 264 -22.37 13.22 -14.71
C GLY A 264 -22.41 11.69 -14.53
N GLU A 265 -21.96 10.94 -15.54
CA GLU A 265 -21.88 9.48 -15.45
C GLU A 265 -20.88 9.04 -14.37
N ARG A 266 -21.10 7.86 -13.81
CA ARG A 266 -20.25 7.26 -12.78
C ARG A 266 -20.10 5.78 -13.03
N VAL A 267 -18.86 5.29 -12.98
CA VAL A 267 -18.57 3.86 -13.10
C VAL A 267 -19.30 3.08 -12.00
N ARG A 268 -20.08 2.07 -12.38
CA ARG A 268 -20.81 1.17 -11.47
C ARG A 268 -20.35 -0.27 -11.64
N VAL A 269 -20.14 -0.97 -10.53
CA VAL A 269 -19.73 -2.39 -10.50
C VAL A 269 -20.43 -3.15 -9.37
N SER A 270 -20.80 -4.40 -9.61
CA SER A 270 -21.47 -5.29 -8.63
C SER A 270 -20.77 -6.67 -8.57
N GLY A 271 -21.22 -7.56 -7.69
CA GLY A 271 -20.63 -8.90 -7.50
C GLY A 271 -19.19 -8.90 -6.94
N SER A 272 -18.64 -10.08 -6.65
CA SER A 272 -17.20 -10.24 -6.36
C SER A 272 -16.40 -10.45 -7.65
N LEU A 273 -15.13 -10.08 -7.64
CA LEU A 273 -14.15 -10.40 -8.70
C LEU A 273 -12.97 -11.25 -8.20
N VAL A 274 -13.01 -11.69 -6.94
CA VAL A 274 -11.99 -12.60 -6.39
C VAL A 274 -12.38 -14.04 -6.78
N PRO A 275 -11.57 -14.76 -7.58
CA PRO A 275 -11.88 -16.15 -7.93
C PRO A 275 -11.72 -17.07 -6.71
N PRO A 276 -12.44 -18.21 -6.67
CA PRO A 276 -12.21 -19.25 -5.65
C PRO A 276 -10.79 -19.81 -5.80
N GLY A 277 -10.20 -20.22 -4.67
CA GLY A 277 -8.89 -20.88 -4.69
C GLY A 277 -8.95 -22.31 -5.24
N VAL A 278 -7.86 -22.76 -5.85
CA VAL A 278 -7.69 -24.14 -6.32
C VAL A 278 -6.78 -24.96 -5.39
N ALA A 279 -7.08 -26.25 -5.30
CA ALA A 279 -6.15 -27.23 -4.73
C ALA A 279 -5.01 -27.50 -5.72
N GLY A 280 -3.84 -27.83 -5.18
CA GLY A 280 -2.63 -28.16 -5.93
C GLY A 280 -1.76 -29.10 -5.10
N VAL A 281 -0.44 -29.07 -5.32
CA VAL A 281 0.50 -29.87 -4.54
C VAL A 281 0.63 -29.32 -3.10
N ALA A 282 0.83 -30.21 -2.13
CA ALA A 282 1.19 -29.86 -0.76
C ALA A 282 2.61 -29.25 -0.74
N PRO A 283 2.84 -28.07 -0.13
CA PRO A 283 4.13 -27.41 -0.15
C PRO A 283 5.10 -28.01 0.88
N GLU A 284 6.37 -28.21 0.51
CA GLU A 284 7.44 -28.46 1.48
C GLU A 284 8.02 -27.14 2.01
N ARG A 285 7.95 -26.07 1.20
CA ARG A 285 8.63 -24.79 1.43
C ARG A 285 7.67 -23.61 1.17
N ALA A 286 7.55 -22.71 2.13
CA ALA A 286 6.63 -21.56 2.07
C ALA A 286 7.34 -20.21 2.36
N VAL A 287 6.99 -19.17 1.60
CA VAL A 287 7.52 -17.80 1.78
C VAL A 287 6.43 -16.77 1.99
N LEU A 288 6.53 -16.01 3.08
CA LEU A 288 5.68 -14.84 3.34
C LEU A 288 6.27 -13.59 2.70
N LEU A 289 5.56 -13.00 1.73
CA LEU A 289 5.87 -11.70 1.14
C LEU A 289 5.03 -10.61 1.83
N VAL A 290 5.69 -9.68 2.53
CA VAL A 290 4.99 -8.59 3.24
C VAL A 290 5.03 -7.30 2.42
N GLY A 291 3.86 -6.86 1.95
CA GLY A 291 3.69 -5.66 1.13
C GLY A 291 3.67 -4.34 1.92
N SER A 292 3.57 -4.38 3.26
CA SER A 292 3.41 -3.16 4.06
C SER A 292 4.68 -2.31 4.16
N PRO A 293 4.61 -0.97 4.01
CA PRO A 293 5.73 -0.06 4.28
C PRO A 293 6.18 -0.09 5.75
N ARG A 294 5.28 -0.48 6.68
CA ARG A 294 5.57 -0.61 8.12
C ARG A 294 6.29 -1.92 8.50
N LEU A 295 6.65 -2.76 7.54
CA LEU A 295 7.50 -3.94 7.73
C LEU A 295 6.96 -4.83 8.87
N ARG A 296 7.82 -5.20 9.84
CA ARG A 296 7.49 -6.08 10.98
C ARG A 296 6.54 -5.47 12.02
N SER A 297 6.28 -4.16 12.01
CA SER A 297 5.28 -3.51 12.90
C SER A 297 3.94 -3.26 12.19
N SER A 298 3.71 -3.94 11.06
CA SER A 298 2.45 -3.91 10.34
C SER A 298 1.51 -5.03 10.77
N SER A 299 0.20 -4.73 10.80
CA SER A 299 -0.83 -5.75 11.00
C SER A 299 -0.76 -6.84 9.92
N SER A 300 -0.32 -6.51 8.69
CA SER A 300 -0.10 -7.49 7.61
C SER A 300 1.00 -8.49 7.93
N TYR A 301 2.12 -8.06 8.51
CA TYR A 301 3.18 -8.97 9.01
C TYR A 301 2.65 -9.89 10.10
N ALA A 302 1.92 -9.36 11.08
CA ALA A 302 1.39 -10.15 12.19
C ALA A 302 0.37 -11.21 11.74
N LEU A 303 -0.52 -10.86 10.81
CA LEU A 303 -1.49 -11.78 10.21
C LEU A 303 -0.80 -12.87 9.37
N GLY A 304 0.14 -12.47 8.51
CA GLY A 304 0.89 -13.40 7.66
C GLY A 304 1.80 -14.33 8.46
N ARG A 305 2.48 -13.81 9.49
CA ARG A 305 3.38 -14.62 10.33
C ARG A 305 2.61 -15.62 11.18
N HIS A 306 1.42 -15.28 11.71
CA HIS A 306 0.56 -16.27 12.40
C HIS A 306 0.22 -17.46 11.49
N LEU A 307 -0.22 -17.22 10.24
CA LEU A 307 -0.49 -18.32 9.30
C LEU A 307 0.79 -19.12 9.02
N LEU A 308 1.92 -18.44 8.83
CA LEU A 308 3.21 -19.06 8.59
C LEU A 308 3.71 -19.90 9.79
N ASP A 309 3.47 -19.46 11.03
CA ASP A 309 3.75 -20.23 12.26
C ASP A 309 2.97 -21.55 12.29
N ARG A 310 1.74 -21.56 11.75
CA ARG A 310 0.92 -22.77 11.66
C ARG A 310 1.36 -23.73 10.55
N LEU A 311 1.93 -23.21 9.45
CA LEU A 311 2.58 -24.02 8.42
C LEU A 311 3.88 -24.64 8.96
N GLU A 312 4.68 -23.88 9.70
CA GLU A 312 5.91 -24.35 10.34
C GLU A 312 5.63 -25.46 11.37
N ALA A 313 4.57 -25.29 12.17
CA ALA A 313 4.06 -26.33 13.09
C ALA A 313 3.49 -27.57 12.38
N ALA A 314 3.24 -27.51 11.07
CA ALA A 314 2.87 -28.65 10.22
C ALA A 314 4.08 -29.30 9.50
N GLY A 315 5.31 -28.84 9.78
CA GLY A 315 6.56 -29.38 9.22
C GLY A 315 7.06 -28.67 7.95
N ILE A 316 6.39 -27.61 7.50
CA ILE A 316 6.73 -26.87 6.28
C ILE A 316 7.89 -25.90 6.59
N GLN A 317 8.91 -25.87 5.74
CA GLN A 317 10.04 -24.95 5.92
C GLN A 317 9.60 -23.52 5.57
N THR A 318 9.78 -22.55 6.48
CA THR A 318 9.25 -21.18 6.26
C THR A 318 10.31 -20.09 6.16
N SER A 319 10.01 -19.05 5.39
CA SER A 319 10.77 -17.80 5.35
C SER A 319 9.85 -16.58 5.21
N ALA A 320 10.34 -15.37 5.49
CA ALA A 320 9.56 -14.14 5.41
C ALA A 320 10.38 -12.96 4.89
N VAL A 321 9.95 -12.37 3.78
CA VAL A 321 10.64 -11.29 3.06
C VAL A 321 9.76 -10.04 3.00
N MET A 322 10.36 -8.89 3.26
CA MET A 322 9.66 -7.60 3.16
C MET A 322 9.80 -7.07 1.72
N MET A 323 8.69 -6.74 1.04
CA MET A 323 8.72 -6.27 -0.35
C MET A 323 9.23 -4.83 -0.44
N HIS A 324 8.84 -3.97 0.51
CA HIS A 324 9.15 -2.52 0.49
C HIS A 324 10.65 -2.16 0.59
N PRO A 325 11.52 -2.93 1.30
CA PRO A 325 12.97 -2.77 1.23
C PRO A 325 13.63 -3.42 0.01
N ALA A 326 12.95 -4.41 -0.61
CA ALA A 326 13.44 -5.13 -1.79
C ALA A 326 13.32 -4.28 -3.06
N ALA A 327 12.16 -3.66 -3.28
CA ALA A 327 11.89 -2.73 -4.38
C ALA A 327 12.92 -1.58 -4.52
N ARG A 328 13.69 -1.28 -3.46
CA ARG A 328 14.70 -0.21 -3.45
C ARG A 328 15.94 -0.48 -4.31
N SER A 329 16.21 -1.72 -4.75
CA SER A 329 17.26 -1.99 -5.73
C SER A 329 17.13 -3.36 -6.40
N ALA A 330 17.58 -3.46 -7.66
CA ALA A 330 17.53 -4.69 -8.45
C ALA A 330 18.15 -5.90 -7.73
N GLY A 331 19.31 -5.72 -7.07
CA GLY A 331 19.96 -6.81 -6.32
C GLY A 331 19.17 -7.32 -5.11
N ARG A 332 18.34 -6.47 -4.47
CA ARG A 332 17.45 -6.92 -3.39
C ARG A 332 16.16 -7.55 -3.93
N THR A 333 15.69 -7.09 -5.09
CA THR A 333 14.61 -7.76 -5.83
C THR A 333 15.06 -9.17 -6.26
N ALA A 334 16.29 -9.33 -6.75
CA ALA A 334 16.88 -10.64 -7.05
C ALA A 334 16.94 -11.57 -5.82
N ALA A 335 17.47 -11.08 -4.69
CA ALA A 335 17.50 -11.86 -3.45
C ALA A 335 16.11 -12.18 -2.85
N LEU A 336 15.05 -11.47 -3.26
CA LEU A 336 13.65 -11.83 -2.98
C LEU A 336 13.16 -12.90 -3.95
N ILE A 337 13.45 -12.75 -5.25
CA ILE A 337 13.13 -13.72 -6.29
C ILE A 337 13.74 -15.08 -5.97
N GLU A 338 15.00 -15.17 -5.55
CA GLU A 338 15.67 -16.42 -5.14
C GLU A 338 14.90 -17.18 -4.05
N GLN A 339 14.37 -16.46 -3.05
CA GLN A 339 13.58 -17.04 -1.95
C GLN A 339 12.17 -17.49 -2.41
N VAL A 340 11.61 -16.84 -3.43
CA VAL A 340 10.35 -17.27 -4.06
C VAL A 340 10.58 -18.46 -4.98
N ASP A 341 11.66 -18.47 -5.76
CA ASP A 341 12.03 -19.58 -6.63
C ASP A 341 12.23 -20.87 -5.85
N ALA A 342 12.80 -20.77 -4.65
CA ALA A 342 12.98 -21.87 -3.70
C ALA A 342 11.76 -22.14 -2.80
N ALA A 343 10.56 -21.66 -3.10
CA ALA A 343 9.32 -21.95 -2.37
C ALA A 343 8.19 -22.47 -3.27
N ASP A 344 7.37 -23.37 -2.75
CA ASP A 344 6.23 -23.97 -3.45
C ASP A 344 4.94 -23.14 -3.20
N LEU A 345 4.80 -22.63 -1.98
CA LEU A 345 3.72 -21.74 -1.56
C LEU A 345 4.25 -20.32 -1.28
N VAL A 346 3.69 -19.35 -1.99
CA VAL A 346 3.85 -17.92 -1.72
C VAL A 346 2.63 -17.44 -0.93
N LEU A 347 2.88 -16.76 0.19
CA LEU A 347 1.86 -16.10 1.01
C LEU A 347 2.05 -14.59 0.92
N LEU A 348 1.20 -13.89 0.18
CA LEU A 348 1.20 -12.43 0.11
C LEU A 348 0.39 -11.85 1.29
N ALA A 349 1.01 -11.05 2.16
CA ALA A 349 0.30 -10.32 3.21
C ALA A 349 0.50 -8.80 3.05
N ALA A 350 -0.57 -8.07 2.73
CA ALA A 350 -0.50 -6.66 2.38
C ALA A 350 -1.63 -5.81 3.01
N PRO A 351 -1.38 -4.52 3.28
CA PRO A 351 -2.44 -3.60 3.66
C PRO A 351 -3.17 -3.07 2.41
N LEU A 352 -4.45 -2.78 2.53
CA LEU A 352 -5.22 -2.07 1.50
C LEU A 352 -4.74 -0.61 1.41
N TYR A 353 -4.18 -0.23 0.26
CA TYR A 353 -3.70 1.11 -0.05
C TYR A 353 -4.49 1.64 -1.24
N VAL A 354 -5.38 2.60 -1.00
CA VAL A 354 -6.27 3.23 -2.00
C VAL A 354 -6.92 2.21 -2.93
N ASP A 355 -7.72 1.32 -2.32
CA ASP A 355 -8.45 0.20 -2.95
C ASP A 355 -7.58 -0.88 -3.65
N GLY A 356 -6.25 -0.74 -3.66
CA GLY A 356 -5.30 -1.70 -4.24
C GLY A 356 -4.18 -2.11 -3.27
N LEU A 357 -3.11 -2.65 -3.83
CA LEU A 357 -1.87 -2.95 -3.10
C LEU A 357 -0.91 -1.73 -3.10
N PRO A 358 -0.01 -1.58 -2.12
CA PRO A 358 0.98 -0.49 -2.11
C PRO A 358 1.90 -0.54 -3.34
N ALA A 359 2.30 0.61 -3.88
CA ALA A 359 3.10 0.65 -5.12
C ALA A 359 4.36 -0.27 -5.10
N PRO A 360 5.19 -0.31 -4.04
CA PRO A 360 6.35 -1.21 -4.01
C PRO A 360 6.04 -2.70 -3.86
N ALA A 361 4.81 -3.07 -3.49
CA ALA A 361 4.37 -4.45 -3.62
C ALA A 361 4.13 -4.80 -5.10
N LEU A 362 3.47 -3.91 -5.85
CA LEU A 362 3.23 -4.06 -7.29
C LEU A 362 4.54 -4.05 -8.09
N GLU A 363 5.55 -3.24 -7.71
CA GLU A 363 6.89 -3.25 -8.33
C GLU A 363 7.61 -4.61 -8.20
N VAL A 364 7.49 -5.23 -7.02
CA VAL A 364 8.06 -6.57 -6.75
C VAL A 364 7.24 -7.64 -7.48
N MET A 365 5.92 -7.54 -7.52
CA MET A 365 5.05 -8.45 -8.28
C MET A 365 5.34 -8.38 -9.79
N ALA A 366 5.44 -7.17 -10.37
CA ALA A 366 5.83 -6.96 -11.76
C ALA A 366 7.28 -7.41 -12.07
N SER A 367 8.12 -7.65 -11.05
CA SER A 367 9.45 -8.24 -11.22
C SER A 367 9.43 -9.76 -11.11
N LEU A 368 8.65 -10.31 -10.16
CA LEU A 368 8.39 -11.75 -10.02
C LEU A 368 7.67 -12.33 -11.24
N GLN A 369 6.74 -11.58 -11.83
CA GLN A 369 5.96 -12.01 -12.98
C GLN A 369 6.84 -12.14 -14.24
N ARG A 370 7.66 -11.12 -14.55
CA ARG A 370 8.65 -11.18 -15.64
C ARG A 370 9.67 -12.31 -15.44
N HIS A 371 10.13 -12.53 -14.20
CA HIS A 371 10.99 -13.68 -13.86
C HIS A 371 10.28 -15.01 -14.13
N SER A 372 9.02 -15.15 -13.69
CA SER A 372 8.23 -16.38 -13.87
C SER A 372 7.94 -16.71 -15.33
N GLN A 373 7.77 -15.70 -16.19
CA GLN A 373 7.65 -15.89 -17.64
C GLN A 373 8.95 -16.40 -18.28
N ALA A 374 10.13 -15.97 -17.79
CA ALA A 374 11.43 -16.48 -18.25
C ALA A 374 11.81 -17.83 -17.62
N HIS A 375 11.32 -18.12 -16.41
CA HIS A 375 11.70 -19.27 -15.59
C HIS A 375 10.46 -20.00 -15.08
N ALA A 376 9.70 -20.59 -16.00
CA ALA A 376 8.41 -21.23 -15.74
C ALA A 376 8.51 -22.32 -14.65
N ARG A 377 8.02 -21.99 -13.44
CA ARG A 377 7.85 -22.89 -12.30
C ARG A 377 6.46 -22.69 -11.74
N ARG A 378 5.68 -23.78 -11.62
CA ARG A 378 4.42 -23.73 -10.87
C ARG A 378 4.70 -23.42 -9.41
N LYS A 379 3.93 -22.49 -8.87
CA LYS A 379 3.90 -22.08 -7.47
C LYS A 379 2.45 -21.84 -7.09
N ARG A 380 2.12 -21.94 -5.81
CA ARG A 380 0.78 -21.65 -5.29
C ARG A 380 0.79 -20.28 -4.62
N LEU A 381 -0.20 -19.43 -4.88
CA LEU A 381 -0.32 -18.11 -4.24
C LEU A 381 -1.54 -18.07 -3.32
N ALA A 382 -1.31 -17.87 -2.02
CA ALA A 382 -2.33 -17.46 -1.07
C ALA A 382 -2.16 -15.96 -0.74
N ALA A 383 -3.26 -15.26 -0.44
CA ALA A 383 -3.21 -13.84 -0.07
C ALA A 383 -3.99 -13.49 1.20
N ILE A 384 -3.50 -12.50 1.94
CA ILE A 384 -4.18 -11.84 3.05
C ILE A 384 -4.13 -10.33 2.79
N VAL A 385 -5.29 -9.69 2.68
CA VAL A 385 -5.38 -8.23 2.57
C VAL A 385 -6.23 -7.64 3.68
N ASN A 386 -5.67 -6.65 4.39
CA ASN A 386 -6.30 -6.03 5.55
C ASN A 386 -6.44 -4.50 5.40
N SER A 387 -7.56 -3.93 5.84
CA SER A 387 -7.84 -2.49 5.70
C SER A 387 -8.02 -1.76 7.04
N GLY A 388 -8.12 -0.43 6.98
CA GLY A 388 -8.55 0.43 8.09
C GLY A 388 -10.07 0.56 8.24
N PHE A 389 -10.87 -0.15 7.42
CA PHE A 389 -12.33 -0.06 7.38
C PHE A 389 -12.95 -1.37 7.90
N PRO A 390 -14.08 -1.34 8.65
CA PRO A 390 -14.66 -2.54 9.24
C PRO A 390 -15.31 -3.47 8.21
N GLU A 391 -15.66 -2.98 7.01
CA GLU A 391 -16.21 -3.79 5.93
C GLU A 391 -15.10 -4.53 5.16
N ALA A 392 -15.06 -5.86 5.27
CA ALA A 392 -14.03 -6.68 4.63
C ALA A 392 -14.02 -6.56 3.09
N ALA A 393 -15.18 -6.28 2.48
CA ALA A 393 -15.36 -6.12 1.03
C ALA A 393 -14.45 -5.04 0.41
N GLN A 394 -14.02 -4.04 1.20
CA GLN A 394 -13.03 -3.03 0.82
C GLN A 394 -11.73 -3.66 0.27
N ASN A 395 -11.36 -4.87 0.73
CA ASN A 395 -10.15 -5.57 0.32
C ASN A 395 -10.29 -6.36 -1.00
N HIS A 396 -11.50 -6.53 -1.54
CA HIS A 396 -11.76 -7.48 -2.64
C HIS A 396 -11.05 -7.08 -3.95
N THR A 397 -10.95 -5.79 -4.26
CA THR A 397 -10.22 -5.32 -5.45
C THR A 397 -8.73 -5.69 -5.38
N ALA A 398 -8.09 -5.48 -4.21
CA ALA A 398 -6.70 -5.84 -3.98
C ALA A 398 -6.45 -7.37 -3.99
N LEU A 399 -7.43 -8.19 -3.58
CA LEU A 399 -7.36 -9.64 -3.71
C LEU A 399 -7.54 -10.11 -5.16
N ALA A 400 -8.40 -9.46 -5.96
CA ALA A 400 -8.50 -9.72 -7.40
C ALA A 400 -7.19 -9.38 -8.12
N ILE A 401 -6.54 -8.26 -7.75
CA ILE A 401 -5.20 -7.89 -8.25
C ILE A 401 -4.14 -8.96 -7.90
N ALA A 402 -4.20 -9.54 -6.69
CA ALA A 402 -3.32 -10.65 -6.33
C ALA A 402 -3.61 -11.93 -7.12
N ALA A 403 -4.86 -12.23 -7.44
CA ALA A 403 -5.25 -13.38 -8.26
C ALA A 403 -4.80 -13.23 -9.72
N HIS A 404 -4.98 -12.05 -10.33
CA HIS A 404 -4.47 -11.76 -11.68
C HIS A 404 -2.95 -11.81 -11.75
N PHE A 405 -2.23 -11.42 -10.69
CA PHE A 405 -0.79 -11.60 -10.60
C PHE A 405 -0.38 -13.08 -10.60
N ALA A 406 -1.14 -13.97 -9.94
CA ALA A 406 -0.89 -15.41 -10.01
C ALA A 406 -1.05 -15.94 -11.43
N ASP A 407 -2.18 -15.62 -12.08
CA ASP A 407 -2.49 -16.02 -13.46
C ASP A 407 -1.42 -15.54 -14.45
N ARG A 408 -1.10 -14.23 -14.46
CA ARG A 408 -0.07 -13.61 -15.30
C ARG A 408 1.36 -14.11 -15.03
N SER A 409 1.58 -14.85 -13.93
CA SER A 409 2.85 -15.51 -13.57
C SER A 409 2.85 -17.03 -13.79
N GLY A 410 1.73 -17.63 -14.21
CA GLY A 410 1.58 -19.08 -14.33
C GLY A 410 1.49 -19.83 -12.99
N TRP A 411 1.01 -19.16 -11.94
CA TRP A 411 0.89 -19.67 -10.57
C TRP A 411 -0.56 -20.05 -10.24
N GLU A 412 -0.72 -21.08 -9.41
CA GLU A 412 -2.02 -21.58 -8.95
C GLU A 412 -2.56 -20.72 -7.81
N TRP A 413 -3.67 -19.99 -8.02
CA TRP A 413 -4.32 -19.20 -6.98
C TRP A 413 -4.94 -20.10 -5.90
N ALA A 414 -4.37 -20.13 -4.71
CA ALA A 414 -4.81 -20.95 -3.58
C ALA A 414 -5.94 -20.29 -2.76
N GLY A 415 -6.27 -19.02 -3.02
CA GLY A 415 -7.35 -18.27 -2.37
C GLY A 415 -6.88 -17.05 -1.57
N GLY A 416 -7.84 -16.27 -1.06
CA GLY A 416 -7.56 -14.99 -0.40
C GLY A 416 -8.44 -14.73 0.83
N LEU A 417 -7.86 -14.13 1.87
CA LEU A 417 -8.56 -13.65 3.06
C LEU A 417 -8.70 -12.12 3.05
N ALA A 418 -9.94 -11.64 3.15
CA ALA A 418 -10.27 -10.22 3.26
C ALA A 418 -10.56 -9.88 4.74
N ILE A 419 -9.77 -8.98 5.34
CA ILE A 419 -9.87 -8.67 6.77
C ILE A 419 -10.26 -7.19 6.97
N GLY A 420 -11.45 -6.99 7.53
CA GLY A 420 -11.94 -5.68 7.95
C GLY A 420 -11.30 -5.21 9.26
N GLY A 421 -10.97 -3.92 9.34
CA GLY A 421 -10.49 -3.25 10.55
C GLY A 421 -9.13 -3.71 11.04
N GLY A 422 -8.35 -4.40 10.20
CA GLY A 422 -7.11 -5.09 10.59
C GLY A 422 -6.13 -4.21 11.37
N GLU A 423 -5.94 -2.95 11.00
CA GLU A 423 -5.06 -2.08 11.79
C GLU A 423 -5.66 -1.75 13.17
N GLY A 424 -6.95 -1.43 13.26
CA GLY A 424 -7.66 -1.15 14.51
C GLY A 424 -8.01 -2.38 15.36
N LEU A 425 -7.67 -3.58 14.88
CA LEU A 425 -7.94 -4.86 15.54
C LEU A 425 -6.63 -5.56 15.96
N ILE A 426 -5.59 -5.49 15.13
CA ILE A 426 -4.32 -6.21 15.29
C ILE A 426 -3.19 -5.28 15.74
N HIS A 427 -3.15 -4.02 15.28
CA HIS A 427 -2.12 -3.02 15.61
C HIS A 427 -0.65 -3.52 15.49
N GLY A 428 -0.38 -4.48 14.59
CA GLY A 428 0.93 -5.13 14.46
C GLY A 428 1.32 -6.11 15.58
N VAL A 429 0.43 -6.38 16.54
CA VAL A 429 0.57 -7.40 17.60
C VAL A 429 0.11 -8.76 17.07
N ALA A 430 0.58 -9.88 17.65
CA ALA A 430 0.15 -11.21 17.21
C ALA A 430 -1.39 -11.36 17.31
N PRO A 431 -2.09 -11.93 16.30
CA PRO A 431 -3.55 -12.04 16.30
C PRO A 431 -4.14 -12.81 17.50
N SER A 432 -3.39 -13.78 18.03
CA SER A 432 -3.73 -14.52 19.26
C SER A 432 -3.71 -13.65 20.53
N GLN A 433 -2.91 -12.58 20.54
CA GLN A 433 -2.76 -11.64 21.65
C GLN A 433 -3.71 -10.42 21.53
N ALA A 434 -4.29 -10.17 20.36
CA ALA A 434 -5.28 -9.12 20.10
C ALA A 434 -6.67 -9.32 20.78
N GLY A 435 -6.77 -10.30 21.68
CA GLY A 435 -7.92 -10.53 22.55
C GLY A 435 -9.14 -11.12 21.84
N GLY A 436 -10.26 -11.19 22.56
CA GLY A 436 -11.46 -11.93 22.14
C GLY A 436 -12.09 -11.47 20.82
N ARG A 437 -11.78 -10.25 20.35
CA ARG A 437 -12.29 -9.69 19.09
C ARG A 437 -11.59 -10.26 17.85
N ALA A 438 -10.32 -10.69 17.97
CA ALA A 438 -9.57 -11.28 16.87
C ALA A 438 -9.86 -12.77 16.64
N ARG A 439 -10.66 -13.42 17.50
CA ARG A 439 -10.97 -14.87 17.42
C ARG A 439 -11.43 -15.37 16.04
N PRO A 440 -12.32 -14.69 15.29
CA PRO A 440 -12.70 -15.15 13.95
C PRO A 440 -11.53 -15.11 12.97
N VAL A 441 -10.69 -14.08 13.05
CA VAL A 441 -9.49 -13.93 12.23
C VAL A 441 -8.46 -15.02 12.57
N VAL A 442 -8.20 -15.29 13.85
CA VAL A 442 -7.33 -16.39 14.29
C VAL A 442 -7.83 -17.73 13.74
N ALA A 443 -9.14 -18.01 13.87
CA ALA A 443 -9.74 -19.24 13.33
C ALA A 443 -9.63 -19.33 11.79
N ALA A 444 -9.82 -18.22 11.08
CA ALA A 444 -9.62 -18.16 9.62
C ALA A 444 -8.18 -18.49 9.21
N LEU A 445 -7.19 -17.92 9.91
CA LEU A 445 -5.77 -18.17 9.65
C LEU A 445 -5.37 -19.62 9.97
N ASP A 446 -5.83 -20.16 11.10
CA ASP A 446 -5.58 -21.55 11.51
C ASP A 446 -6.18 -22.56 10.51
N VAL A 447 -7.45 -22.37 10.09
CA VAL A 447 -8.11 -23.22 9.08
C VAL A 447 -7.44 -23.09 7.71
N SER A 448 -7.01 -21.88 7.34
CA SER A 448 -6.30 -21.64 6.08
C SER A 448 -4.93 -22.32 6.06
N ALA A 449 -4.17 -22.27 7.16
CA ALA A 449 -2.87 -22.93 7.25
C ALA A 449 -3.00 -24.46 7.13
N ALA A 450 -3.94 -25.07 7.85
CA ALA A 450 -4.19 -26.51 7.75
C ALA A 450 -4.58 -26.94 6.33
N ALA A 451 -5.47 -26.18 5.67
CA ALA A 451 -5.86 -26.48 4.29
C ALA A 451 -4.69 -26.29 3.31
N LEU A 452 -3.92 -25.21 3.43
CA LEU A 452 -2.78 -24.92 2.55
C LEU A 452 -1.65 -25.95 2.69
N ALA A 453 -1.41 -26.45 3.91
CA ALA A 453 -0.46 -27.53 4.18
C ALA A 453 -0.85 -28.84 3.48
N ASP A 454 -2.14 -29.19 3.51
CA ASP A 454 -2.70 -30.35 2.80
C ASP A 454 -2.75 -30.18 1.25
N GLY A 455 -2.16 -29.11 0.68
CA GLY A 455 -2.27 -28.77 -0.75
C GLY A 455 -3.63 -28.22 -1.17
N LYS A 456 -4.58 -28.07 -0.26
CA LYS A 456 -5.95 -27.61 -0.55
C LYS A 456 -6.00 -26.08 -0.73
N ALA A 457 -7.11 -25.59 -1.27
CA ALA A 457 -7.42 -24.15 -1.30
C ALA A 457 -7.81 -23.64 0.09
N ILE A 458 -7.74 -22.32 0.29
CA ILE A 458 -8.36 -21.65 1.44
C ILE A 458 -9.88 -21.93 1.42
N PRO A 459 -10.46 -22.59 2.45
CA PRO A 459 -11.89 -22.95 2.44
C PRO A 459 -12.80 -21.72 2.55
N ALA A 460 -14.01 -21.80 1.98
CA ALA A 460 -15.03 -20.75 2.11
C ALA A 460 -15.30 -20.36 3.57
N GLN A 461 -15.33 -21.34 4.49
CA GLN A 461 -15.45 -21.12 5.94
C GLN A 461 -14.37 -20.18 6.50
N ALA A 462 -13.13 -20.25 6.00
CA ALA A 462 -12.06 -19.35 6.43
C ALA A 462 -12.25 -17.94 5.86
N VAL A 463 -12.75 -17.82 4.62
CA VAL A 463 -13.13 -16.53 4.02
C VAL A 463 -14.25 -15.86 4.82
N ASP A 464 -15.30 -16.59 5.17
CA ASP A 464 -16.42 -16.12 6.00
C ASP A 464 -15.96 -15.68 7.40
N LEU A 465 -15.06 -16.46 8.03
CA LEU A 465 -14.49 -16.15 9.33
C LEU A 465 -13.58 -14.90 9.31
N ALA A 466 -12.82 -14.69 8.23
CA ALA A 466 -12.00 -13.49 8.05
C ALA A 466 -12.84 -12.24 7.75
N ALA A 467 -13.92 -12.40 6.97
CA ALA A 467 -14.83 -11.32 6.61
C ALA A 467 -15.74 -10.86 7.77
N ARG A 468 -15.88 -11.67 8.82
CA ARG A 468 -16.78 -11.43 9.96
C ARG A 468 -16.29 -10.29 10.86
N SER A 469 -16.77 -9.07 10.60
CA SER A 469 -16.64 -7.98 11.58
C SER A 469 -17.42 -8.30 12.87
N VAL A 470 -16.72 -8.19 14.01
CA VAL A 470 -17.31 -8.29 15.36
C VAL A 470 -17.66 -6.93 15.96
N ILE A 471 -17.43 -5.83 15.23
CA ILE A 471 -17.73 -4.46 15.67
C ILE A 471 -18.74 -3.85 14.68
N PRO A 472 -19.96 -3.48 15.12
CA PRO A 472 -20.92 -2.79 14.27
C PRO A 472 -20.30 -1.53 13.65
N ALA A 473 -20.46 -1.33 12.34
CA ALA A 473 -19.75 -0.28 11.61
C ALA A 473 -20.02 1.14 12.15
N TRP A 474 -21.20 1.40 12.74
CA TRP A 474 -21.48 2.68 13.41
C TRP A 474 -20.58 2.92 14.63
N LEU A 475 -20.34 1.87 15.43
CA LEU A 475 -19.49 1.92 16.62
C LEU A 475 -18.02 2.03 16.23
N TYR A 476 -17.59 1.32 15.19
CA TYR A 476 -16.25 1.45 14.61
C TYR A 476 -15.99 2.89 14.15
N ARG A 477 -16.93 3.51 13.40
CA ARG A 477 -16.82 4.91 12.97
C ARG A 477 -16.75 5.88 14.15
N ALA A 478 -17.54 5.67 15.21
CA ALA A 478 -17.51 6.51 16.41
C ALA A 478 -16.18 6.41 17.16
N VAL A 479 -15.74 5.19 17.49
CA VAL A 479 -14.48 4.94 18.21
C VAL A 479 -13.27 5.40 17.39
N GLY A 480 -13.23 5.10 16.09
CA GLY A 480 -12.17 5.55 15.19
C GLY A 480 -12.09 7.08 15.06
N THR A 481 -13.24 7.77 15.00
CA THR A 481 -13.29 9.24 14.99
C THR A 481 -12.71 9.84 16.28
N LEU A 482 -12.97 9.22 17.43
CA LEU A 482 -12.37 9.61 18.72
C LEU A 482 -10.87 9.29 18.77
N GLY A 483 -10.46 8.13 18.25
CA GLY A 483 -9.06 7.69 18.18
C GLY A 483 -8.19 8.62 17.32
N TRP A 484 -8.64 9.01 16.13
CA TRP A 484 -7.95 9.99 15.29
C TRP A 484 -7.83 11.36 15.97
N ARG A 485 -8.92 11.84 16.59
CA ARG A 485 -8.90 13.10 17.37
C ARG A 485 -7.95 13.05 18.57
N SER A 486 -7.83 11.91 19.24
CA SER A 486 -6.90 11.74 20.36
C SER A 486 -5.44 11.73 19.91
N GLN A 487 -5.14 11.00 18.83
CA GLN A 487 -3.79 10.94 18.25
C GLN A 487 -3.33 12.31 17.72
N ALA A 488 -4.23 13.09 17.10
CA ALA A 488 -3.90 14.44 16.64
C ALA A 488 -3.57 15.38 17.82
N ARG A 489 -4.29 15.31 18.96
CA ARG A 489 -3.92 16.03 20.20
C ARG A 489 -2.53 15.63 20.70
N ALA A 490 -2.23 14.33 20.72
CA ALA A 490 -0.92 13.83 21.15
C ALA A 490 0.24 14.26 20.24
N ASN A 491 -0.04 14.72 19.02
CA ASN A 491 0.93 15.26 18.07
C ASN A 491 0.79 16.80 17.89
N GLY A 492 -0.01 17.48 18.71
CA GLY A 492 -0.25 18.93 18.64
C GLY A 492 -1.28 19.40 17.60
N ALA A 493 -1.49 18.66 16.50
CA ALA A 493 -2.30 19.06 15.34
C ALA A 493 -3.84 18.97 15.54
N ALA A 494 -4.36 19.22 16.74
CA ALA A 494 -5.77 19.02 17.08
C ALA A 494 -6.72 20.07 16.51
N SER A 495 -6.28 21.34 16.47
CA SER A 495 -6.95 22.43 15.75
C SER A 495 -6.99 22.17 14.24
N ASP A 496 -5.91 21.58 13.73
CA ASP A 496 -5.58 21.62 12.31
C ASP A 496 -6.15 20.41 11.56
N LEU A 497 -6.83 19.47 12.23
CA LEU A 497 -7.46 18.30 11.58
C LEU A 497 -8.37 18.65 10.38
N ALA A 498 -9.00 19.82 10.43
CA ALA A 498 -9.86 20.37 9.38
C ALA A 498 -9.13 21.27 8.36
N ALA A 499 -7.80 21.44 8.48
CA ALA A 499 -7.01 22.29 7.60
C ALA A 499 -7.11 21.85 6.13
N GLN A 500 -7.11 22.85 5.25
CA GLN A 500 -7.27 22.74 3.81
C GLN A 500 -6.06 23.41 3.11
N PRO A 501 -4.82 22.93 3.34
CA PRO A 501 -3.58 23.60 2.91
C PRO A 501 -3.43 23.75 1.39
N TYR A 502 -4.21 23.02 0.59
CA TYR A 502 -4.22 23.10 -0.87
C TYR A 502 -5.45 23.82 -1.45
N LEU A 503 -6.23 24.58 -0.67
CA LEU A 503 -7.07 25.60 -1.29
C LEU A 503 -6.17 26.74 -1.76
N ALA A 504 -6.25 27.08 -3.06
CA ALA A 504 -5.69 28.33 -3.55
C ALA A 504 -6.32 29.51 -2.79
N SER A 505 -5.48 30.45 -2.35
CA SER A 505 -5.93 31.77 -1.90
C SER A 505 -6.61 32.47 -3.09
N HIS A 506 -7.91 32.73 -2.96
CA HIS A 506 -8.70 33.50 -3.92
C HIS A 506 -8.45 35.01 -3.77
#